data_AF-A0A2E0C8A4-F1
#
_entry.id   AF-A0A2E0C8A4-F1
#
_cell.length_a   1.000
_cell.length_b   1.000
_cell.length_c   1.000
_cell.angle_alpha   90.00
_cell.angle_beta   90.00
_cell.angle_gamma   90.00
#
_symmetry.space_group_name_H-M   'P 1'
#
loop_
_entity.id
_entity.type
_entity.pdbx_description
1 polymer ?
#
loop_
_entity_poly.entity_id
_entity_poly.type
_entity_poly.pdbx_seq_one_letter_code
_entity_poly.pdbx_strand_id
1 'polypeptide(L)' 'MILTNAIKENNLIAKEYKELLKISYQSLNANDRKLIRLAFNTSVDAHKHQRRKSGEPYVFHPIAVAKIVAS' A
#
# COMPACT_ATOMS: atom_id res chain seq x y z
N MET A 1 2.79 15.98 18.69
CA MET A 1 1.80 16.21 17.61
C MET A 1 2.24 15.70 16.22
N ILE A 2 3.53 15.42 15.97
CA ILE A 2 4.03 14.85 14.70
C ILE A 2 3.94 13.31 14.66
N LEU A 3 4.32 12.63 15.75
CA LEU A 3 4.29 11.16 15.88
C LEU A 3 2.89 10.55 15.63
N THR A 4 1.84 11.23 16.06
CA THR A 4 0.45 10.79 15.89
C THR A 4 0.01 10.73 14.43
N ASN A 5 0.57 11.56 13.56
CA ASN A 5 0.20 11.59 12.14
C ASN A 5 0.88 10.45 11.38
N ALA A 6 2.17 10.20 11.62
CA ALA A 6 2.89 9.09 11.00
C ALA A 6 2.29 7.72 11.37
N ILE A 7 1.87 7.54 12.63
CA ILE A 7 1.20 6.31 13.07
C ILE A 7 -0.14 6.13 12.34
N LYS A 8 -0.93 7.19 12.21
CA LYS A 8 -2.19 7.16 11.45
C LYS A 8 -1.96 6.82 9.98
N GLU A 9 -0.97 7.45 9.34
CA GLU A 9 -0.58 7.17 7.94
C GLU A 9 -0.19 5.70 7.76
N ASN A 10 0.69 5.16 8.62
CA ASN A 10 1.11 3.76 8.56
C ASN A 10 -0.05 2.78 8.76
N ASN A 11 -0.98 3.09 9.67
CA ASN A 11 -2.18 2.28 9.87
C ASN A 11 -3.09 2.27 8.63
N LEU A 12 -3.23 3.41 7.95
CA LEU A 12 -3.98 3.51 6.69
C LEU A 12 -3.29 2.73 5.56
N ILE A 13 -1.98 2.87 5.41
CA ILE A 13 -1.18 2.11 4.42
C ILE A 13 -1.34 0.59 4.64
N ALA A 14 -1.26 0.13 5.89
CA ALA A 14 -1.47 -1.27 6.24
C ALA A 14 -2.91 -1.75 5.97
N LYS A 15 -3.92 -0.87 6.15
CA LYS A 15 -5.31 -1.16 5.81
C LYS A 15 -5.46 -1.34 4.29
N GLU A 16 -4.91 -0.45 3.48
CA GLU A 16 -5.01 -0.54 2.02
C GLU A 16 -4.35 -1.81 1.47
N TYR A 17 -3.23 -2.25 2.06
CA TYR A 17 -2.62 -3.54 1.72
C TYR A 17 -3.54 -4.73 1.97
N LYS A 18 -4.24 -4.74 3.12
CA LYS A 18 -5.18 -5.82 3.44
C LYS A 18 -6.34 -5.84 2.44
N GLU A 19 -6.83 -4.68 2.04
CA GLU A 19 -7.91 -4.58 1.05
C GLU A 19 -7.44 -5.04 -0.34
N LEU A 20 -6.21 -4.71 -0.76
CA LEU A 20 -5.62 -5.22 -2.01
C LEU A 20 -5.65 -6.76 -2.08
N LEU A 21 -5.28 -7.43 -0.99
CA LEU A 21 -5.28 -8.89 -0.94
C LEU A 21 -6.68 -9.51 -0.94
N LYS A 22 -7.71 -8.76 -0.53
CA LYS A 22 -9.10 -9.25 -0.49
C LYS A 22 -9.84 -9.05 -1.80
N ILE A 23 -9.50 -8.00 -2.56
CA ILE A 23 -10.22 -7.62 -3.78
C ILE A 23 -9.97 -8.61 -4.93
N SER A 24 -8.85 -9.32 -4.91
CA SER A 24 -8.53 -10.26 -5.99
C SER A 24 -9.57 -11.39 -6.09
N TYR A 25 -10.20 -11.53 -7.26
CA TYR A 25 -11.04 -12.67 -7.61
C TYR A 25 -10.24 -13.97 -7.79
N GLN A 26 -8.91 -13.87 -7.87
CA GLN A 26 -8.01 -15.00 -8.06
C GLN A 26 -7.59 -15.60 -6.72
N SER A 27 -7.50 -16.93 -6.67
CA SER A 27 -6.87 -17.61 -5.53
C SER A 27 -5.36 -17.39 -5.55
N LEU A 28 -4.89 -16.52 -4.67
CA LEU A 28 -3.46 -16.30 -4.48
C LEU A 28 -2.84 -17.50 -3.76
N ASN A 29 -1.73 -18.04 -4.27
CA ASN A 29 -0.95 -19.04 -3.56
C ASN A 29 0.03 -18.38 -2.57
N ALA A 30 0.81 -19.18 -1.85
CA ALA A 30 1.75 -18.66 -0.85
C ALA A 30 2.89 -17.81 -1.46
N ASN A 31 3.34 -18.15 -2.67
CA ASN A 31 4.39 -17.41 -3.36
C ASN A 31 3.87 -16.08 -3.90
N ASP A 32 2.64 -16.04 -4.43
CA ASP A 32 2.02 -14.79 -4.89
C ASP A 32 1.89 -13.80 -3.73
N ARG A 33 1.40 -14.27 -2.57
CA ARG A 33 1.31 -13.44 -1.36
C ARG A 33 2.67 -12.91 -0.91
N LYS A 34 3.73 -13.72 -1.01
CA LYS A 34 5.09 -13.28 -0.68
C LYS A 34 5.57 -12.20 -1.65
N LEU A 35 5.33 -12.38 -2.95
CA LEU A 35 5.74 -11.42 -3.98
C LEU A 35 4.99 -10.09 -3.86
N ILE A 36 3.67 -10.14 -3.67
CA ILE A 36 2.84 -8.95 -3.45
C ILE A 36 3.30 -8.19 -2.19
N ARG A 37 3.60 -8.90 -1.10
CA ARG A 37 4.15 -8.28 0.11
C ARG A 37 5.49 -7.60 -0.13
N LEU A 38 6.38 -8.25 -0.89
CA LEU A 38 7.67 -7.67 -1.24
C LEU A 38 7.49 -6.39 -2.06
N ALA A 39 6.69 -6.44 -3.14
CA ALA A 39 6.41 -5.28 -3.98
C ALA A 39 5.79 -4.12 -3.19
N PHE A 40 4.84 -4.44 -2.29
CA PHE A 40 4.24 -3.45 -1.40
C PHE A 40 5.28 -2.78 -0.50
N ASN A 41 6.13 -3.56 0.18
CA ASN A 41 7.17 -3.02 1.05
C ASN A 41 8.19 -2.17 0.27
N THR A 42 8.58 -2.62 -0.92
CA THR A 42 9.46 -1.86 -1.82
C THR A 42 8.85 -0.52 -2.21
N SER A 43 7.57 -0.51 -2.57
CA SER A 43 6.84 0.74 -2.89
C SER A 43 6.74 1.68 -1.69
N VAL A 44 6.49 1.15 -0.48
CA VAL A 44 6.42 1.97 0.74
C VAL A 44 7.77 2.60 1.05
N ASP A 45 8.87 1.84 0.98
CA ASP A 45 10.20 2.36 1.26
C ASP A 45 10.66 3.38 0.21
N ALA A 46 10.45 3.09 -1.08
CA ALA A 46 10.81 3.99 -2.18
C ALA A 46 10.10 5.35 -2.08
N HIS A 47 8.86 5.37 -1.57
CA HIS A 47 8.03 6.57 -1.49
C HIS A 47 7.92 7.16 -0.08
N LYS A 48 8.69 6.70 0.91
CA LYS A 48 8.54 7.09 2.33
C LYS A 48 8.68 8.58 2.63
N HIS A 49 9.45 9.30 1.82
CA HIS A 49 9.65 10.75 1.93
C HIS A 49 8.98 11.52 0.79
N GLN A 50 8.26 10.83 -0.09
CA GLN A 50 7.60 11.44 -1.23
C GLN A 50 6.14 11.78 -0.91
N ARG A 51 5.74 13.00 -1.29
CA ARG A 51 4.38 13.51 -1.12
C ARG A 51 3.80 13.92 -2.48
N ARG A 52 2.48 13.85 -2.63
CA ARG A 52 1.79 14.45 -3.79
C ARG A 52 1.65 15.96 -3.59
N LYS A 53 1.23 16.69 -4.62
CA LYS A 53 0.95 18.14 -4.54
C LYS A 53 -0.08 18.49 -3.45
N SER A 54 -1.00 17.58 -3.15
CA SER A 54 -2.01 17.67 -2.08
C SER A 54 -1.44 17.51 -0.67
N GLY A 55 -0.20 17.05 -0.52
CA GLY A 55 0.44 16.78 0.78
C GLY A 55 0.27 15.34 1.29
N GLU A 56 -0.54 14.51 0.62
CA GLU A 56 -0.71 13.10 0.99
C GLU A 56 0.54 12.25 0.65
N PRO A 57 0.82 11.16 1.40
CA PRO A 57 1.85 10.20 1.05
C PRO A 57 1.69 9.68 -0.38
N TYR A 58 2.77 9.72 -1.17
CA TYR A 58 2.71 9.33 -2.57
C TYR A 58 2.36 7.84 -2.76
N VAL A 59 2.74 6.99 -1.79
CA VAL A 59 2.52 5.53 -1.82
C VAL A 59 1.04 5.13 -1.99
N PHE A 60 0.09 5.98 -1.59
CA PHE A 60 -1.33 5.69 -1.80
C PHE A 60 -1.71 5.57 -3.28
N HIS A 61 -0.99 6.27 -4.17
CA HIS A 61 -1.28 6.21 -5.61
C HIS A 61 -0.94 4.84 -6.22
N PRO A 62 0.30 4.30 -6.09
CA PRO A 62 0.59 2.94 -6.53
C PRO A 62 -0.32 1.86 -5.94
N ILE A 63 -0.70 1.99 -4.65
CA ILE A 63 -1.60 1.03 -4.01
C ILE A 63 -3.00 1.07 -4.66
N ALA A 64 -3.52 2.27 -4.93
CA ALA A 64 -4.81 2.42 -5.60
C ALA A 64 -4.79 1.82 -7.02
N VAL A 65 -3.70 2.02 -7.78
CA VAL A 65 -3.52 1.41 -9.10
C VAL A 65 -3.52 -0.12 -8.99
N ALA A 66 -2.78 -0.69 -8.03
CA ALA A 66 -2.75 -2.14 -7.83
C ALA A 66 -4.14 -2.72 -7.50
N LYS A 67 -4.97 -2.01 -6.73
CA LYS A 67 -6.34 -2.43 -6.41
C LYS A 67 -7.24 -2.45 -7.64
N ILE A 68 -7.08 -1.51 -8.57
CA ILE A 68 -7.83 -1.46 -9.84
C ILE A 68 -7.42 -2.62 -10.75
N VAL A 69 -6.12 -2.97 -10.78
CA VAL A 69 -5.63 -4.09 -11.58
C VAL A 69 -6.06 -5.44 -11.00
N ALA A 70 -6.20 -5.53 -9.67
CA ALA A 70 -6.60 -6.76 -8.99
C ALA A 70 -8.11 -7.04 -9.02
N SER A 71 -8.96 -6.02 -9.24
CA SER A 71 -10.41 -6.13 -9.29
C SER A 71 -10.95 -6.76 -10.57
#